data_AF-A0A5C6M204-F1
#
_entry.id   AF-A0A5C6M204-F1
#
_cell.length_a   1.000
_cell.length_b   1.000
_cell.length_c   1.000
_cell.angle_alpha   90.00
_cell.angle_beta   90.00
_cell.angle_gamma   90.00
#
_symmetry.space_group_name_H-M   'P 1'
#
loop_
_entity.id
_entity.type
_entity.pdbx_description
1 polymer ?
#
loop_
_entity_poly.entity_id
_entity_poly.type
_entity_poly.pdbx_seq_one_letter_code
_entity_poly.pdbx_strand_id
1 'polypeptide(L)'
;DLVAGPDGALYVADFYNRIIGHYEVDLKHPGRDRYRGRIWRVSWEAADAGRSWSTGYGSDLTVKTAEQLIEVLSDGTLPQQRLARDLLLDREGDRALPLLRAGLDSESPQLRRNSLRLLVQLGGGVGCGSVGAADGCGRDGAGACVSSVA
;
A
#
# COMPACT_ATOMS: atom_id res chain seq x y z
N ASP A 1 -12.00 -12.24 -10.63
CA ASP A 1 -11.02 -11.19 -10.28
C ASP A 1 -9.71 -11.83 -9.83
N LEU A 2 -8.59 -11.14 -9.97
CA LEU A 2 -7.25 -11.63 -9.63
C LEU A 2 -6.46 -10.59 -8.83
N VAL A 3 -5.98 -10.96 -7.65
CA VAL A 3 -5.23 -10.05 -6.76
C VAL A 3 -4.02 -10.75 -6.16
N ALA A 4 -2.86 -10.10 -6.18
CA ALA A 4 -1.70 -10.55 -5.41
C ALA A 4 -1.90 -10.22 -3.92
N GLY A 5 -1.72 -11.20 -3.06
CA GLY A 5 -1.87 -11.08 -1.62
C GLY A 5 -0.60 -10.60 -0.89
N PRO A 6 -0.75 -10.06 0.32
CA PRO A 6 0.36 -9.64 1.17
C PRO A 6 1.31 -10.78 1.57
N ASP A 7 0.83 -12.02 1.56
CA ASP A 7 1.57 -13.26 1.80
C ASP A 7 2.32 -13.79 0.56
N GLY A 8 2.23 -13.07 -0.57
CA GLY A 8 2.86 -13.44 -1.84
C GLY A 8 2.04 -14.41 -2.69
N ALA A 9 0.87 -14.86 -2.24
CA ALA A 9 0.00 -15.74 -3.01
C ALA A 9 -0.82 -14.96 -4.06
N LEU A 10 -1.28 -15.67 -5.10
CA LEU A 10 -2.25 -15.15 -6.05
C LEU A 10 -3.65 -15.59 -5.65
N TYR A 11 -4.54 -14.63 -5.43
CA TYR A 11 -5.94 -14.87 -5.09
C TYR A 11 -6.82 -14.73 -6.32
N VAL A 12 -7.67 -15.74 -6.56
CA VAL A 12 -8.59 -15.78 -7.70
C VAL A 12 -10.02 -15.84 -7.18
N ALA A 13 -10.81 -14.80 -7.47
CA ALA A 13 -12.24 -14.83 -7.27
C ALA A 13 -12.91 -15.38 -8.54
N ASP A 14 -13.53 -16.54 -8.39
CA ASP A 14 -14.27 -17.26 -9.42
C ASP A 14 -15.74 -17.35 -9.00
N PHE A 15 -16.67 -17.21 -9.93
CA PHE A 15 -18.09 -17.38 -9.67
C PHE A 15 -18.66 -18.43 -10.61
N TYR A 16 -19.51 -19.31 -10.07
CA TYR A 16 -20.16 -20.31 -10.89
C TYR A 16 -21.35 -19.68 -11.62
N ASN A 17 -21.48 -19.93 -12.91
CA ASN A 17 -22.69 -19.60 -13.64
C ASN A 17 -23.10 -20.77 -14.53
N ARG A 18 -24.35 -21.22 -14.38
CA ARG A 18 -24.90 -22.30 -15.20
C ARG A 18 -25.05 -21.91 -16.68
N ILE A 19 -25.25 -20.62 -16.93
CA ILE A 19 -25.58 -20.08 -18.24
C ILE A 19 -24.33 -19.45 -18.84
N ILE A 20 -23.93 -19.93 -20.02
CA ILE A 20 -22.78 -19.42 -20.77
C ILE A 20 -23.19 -18.10 -21.43
N GLY A 21 -22.32 -17.09 -21.30
CA GLY A 21 -22.62 -15.68 -21.58
C GLY A 21 -22.61 -15.26 -23.05
N HIS A 22 -23.15 -16.05 -23.98
CA HIS A 22 -23.28 -15.64 -25.40
C HIS A 22 -24.44 -14.66 -25.68
N TYR A 23 -24.97 -14.00 -24.65
CA TYR A 23 -26.14 -13.08 -24.72
C TYR A 23 -27.43 -13.65 -25.31
N GLU A 24 -27.47 -14.95 -25.60
CA GLU A 24 -28.68 -15.67 -26.03
C GLU A 24 -29.73 -15.76 -24.90
N VAL A 25 -29.29 -15.65 -23.65
CA VAL A 25 -30.13 -15.74 -22.46
C VAL A 25 -30.01 -14.48 -21.62
N ASP A 26 -31.16 -13.90 -21.24
CA ASP A 26 -31.28 -12.67 -20.47
C ASP A 26 -30.33 -12.67 -19.25
N LEU A 27 -29.71 -11.51 -19.01
CA LEU A 27 -28.89 -11.24 -17.83
C LEU A 27 -29.67 -11.42 -16.52
N LYS A 28 -31.00 -11.25 -16.54
CA LYS A 28 -31.88 -11.44 -15.38
C LYS A 28 -32.37 -12.86 -15.18
N HIS A 29 -31.96 -13.81 -16.03
CA HIS A 29 -32.45 -15.18 -15.96
C HIS A 29 -32.25 -15.80 -14.56
N PRO A 30 -33.28 -16.44 -13.96
CA PRO A 30 -33.25 -16.93 -12.58
C PRO A 30 -32.22 -18.06 -12.37
N GLY A 31 -31.86 -18.77 -13.44
CA GLY A 31 -30.81 -19.79 -13.42
C GLY A 31 -29.37 -19.26 -13.29
N ARG A 32 -29.14 -17.93 -13.36
CA ARG A 32 -27.83 -17.35 -13.09
C ARG A 32 -27.60 -17.29 -11.58
N ASP A 33 -26.54 -17.94 -11.10
CA ASP A 33 -26.16 -17.89 -9.70
C ASP A 33 -25.55 -16.53 -9.37
N ARG A 34 -26.03 -15.91 -8.30
CA ARG A 34 -25.58 -14.59 -7.79
C ARG A 34 -25.03 -14.67 -6.37
N TYR A 35 -25.07 -15.85 -5.77
CA TYR A 35 -24.82 -16.04 -4.34
C TYR A 35 -23.60 -16.91 -4.09
N ARG A 36 -23.21 -17.74 -5.07
CA ARG A 36 -22.08 -18.68 -4.90
C ARG A 36 -20.88 -18.26 -5.73
N GLY A 37 -19.75 -18.18 -5.05
CA GLY A 37 -18.43 -18.03 -5.65
C GLY A 37 -17.41 -18.86 -4.88
N ARG A 38 -16.18 -18.87 -5.39
CA ARG A 38 -15.01 -19.47 -4.77
C ARG A 38 -13.89 -18.44 -4.76
N ILE A 39 -13.09 -18.46 -3.71
CA ILE A 39 -11.82 -17.75 -3.66
C ILE A 39 -10.75 -18.83 -3.63
N TRP A 40 -9.93 -18.86 -4.67
CA TRP A 40 -8.76 -19.72 -4.73
C TRP A 40 -7.55 -18.94 -4.23
N ARG A 41 -6.70 -19.61 -3.45
CA ARG A 41 -5.38 -19.13 -3.06
C ARG A 41 -4.35 -20.01 -3.73
N VAL A 42 -3.58 -19.43 -4.65
CA VAL A 42 -2.53 -20.13 -5.39
C VAL A 42 -1.17 -19.67 -4.86
N SER A 43 -0.38 -20.62 -4.40
CA SER A 43 0.93 -20.36 -3.83
C SER A 43 1.92 -21.48 -4.19
N TRP A 44 3.21 -21.19 -4.06
CA TRP A 44 4.26 -22.18 -4.27
C TRP A 44 4.61 -22.86 -2.96
N GLU A 45 4.61 -24.20 -2.93
CA GLU A 45 4.74 -24.99 -1.68
C GLU A 45 5.96 -24.63 -0.84
N ALA A 46 7.12 -24.38 -1.45
CA ALA A 46 8.31 -23.99 -0.69
C ALA A 46 8.24 -22.56 -0.14
N ALA A 47 7.52 -21.64 -0.82
CA ALA A 47 7.19 -20.34 -0.23
C ALA A 47 6.17 -20.47 0.91
N ASP A 48 5.41 -21.56 0.96
CA ASP A 48 4.44 -21.83 2.03
C ASP A 48 5.11 -22.44 3.26
N ALA A 49 6.08 -23.33 3.06
CA ALA A 49 6.78 -24.04 4.12
C ALA A 49 7.60 -23.14 5.07
N GLY A 50 8.02 -21.96 4.61
CA GLY A 50 8.81 -21.00 5.39
C GLY A 50 8.01 -19.96 6.17
N ARG A 51 6.66 -20.00 6.15
CA ARG A 51 5.85 -18.92 6.73
C ARG A 51 5.48 -19.16 8.18
N SER A 52 5.75 -18.15 9.01
CA SER A 52 5.47 -18.15 10.46
C SER A 52 4.29 -17.24 10.85
N TRP A 53 3.42 -16.85 9.91
CA TRP A 53 2.34 -15.89 10.22
C TRP A 53 1.12 -16.58 10.83
N SER A 54 0.66 -16.09 11.98
CA SER A 54 -0.49 -16.61 12.73
C SER A 54 -1.82 -16.49 11.99
N THR A 55 -1.95 -15.54 11.06
CA THR A 55 -3.19 -15.25 10.34
C THR A 55 -3.28 -15.93 8.97
N GLY A 56 -2.16 -16.42 8.43
CA GLY A 56 -2.07 -16.93 7.05
C GLY A 56 -2.00 -15.86 5.95
N TYR A 57 -2.13 -14.55 6.29
CA TYR A 57 -2.19 -13.44 5.33
C TYR A 57 -1.09 -12.38 5.55
N GLY A 58 0.05 -12.77 6.15
CA GLY A 58 1.16 -11.86 6.42
C GLY A 58 1.17 -11.26 7.83
N SER A 59 2.23 -10.51 8.16
CA SER A 59 2.33 -9.80 9.44
C SER A 59 1.37 -8.62 9.51
N ASP A 60 0.83 -8.36 10.70
CA ASP A 60 0.12 -7.11 10.98
C ASP A 60 1.09 -5.92 10.87
N LEU A 61 0.84 -5.02 9.90
CA LEU A 61 1.66 -3.82 9.69
C LEU A 61 1.26 -2.68 10.61
N THR A 62 0.06 -2.73 11.21
CA THR A 62 -0.48 -1.62 12.01
C THR A 62 0.24 -1.43 13.35
N VAL A 63 0.97 -2.45 13.79
CA VAL A 63 1.78 -2.48 15.02
C VAL A 63 3.25 -2.16 14.76
N LYS A 64 3.66 -1.94 13.50
CA LYS A 64 5.05 -1.63 13.15
C LYS A 64 5.37 -0.15 13.37
N THR A 65 6.60 0.09 13.78
CA THR A 65 7.20 1.43 13.87
C THR A 65 7.50 2.00 12.48
N ALA A 66 7.80 3.31 12.39
CA ALA A 66 8.18 3.95 11.13
C ALA A 66 9.40 3.28 10.49
N GLU A 67 10.42 2.94 11.27
CA GLU A 67 11.64 2.25 10.84
C GLU A 67 11.31 0.86 10.25
N GLN A 68 10.46 0.10 10.94
CA GLN A 68 10.02 -1.21 10.47
C GLN A 68 9.14 -1.12 9.21
N LEU A 69 8.37 -0.04 9.05
CA LEU A 69 7.59 0.20 7.83
C LEU A 69 8.49 0.58 6.66
N ILE A 70 9.62 1.25 6.90
CA ILE A 70 10.64 1.54 5.88
C ILE A 70 11.30 0.26 5.38
N GLU A 71 11.60 -0.70 6.26
CA GLU A 71 12.05 -2.04 5.85
C GLU A 71 11.03 -2.72 4.93
N VAL A 72 9.73 -2.64 5.27
CA VAL A 72 8.65 -3.17 4.43
C VAL A 72 8.57 -2.49 3.06
N LEU A 73 8.93 -1.20 2.93
CA LEU A 73 8.98 -0.51 1.64
C LEU A 73 10.10 -1.02 0.72
N SER A 74 11.17 -1.58 1.29
CA SER A 74 12.25 -2.20 0.53
C SER A 74 11.89 -3.63 0.13
N ASP A 75 11.52 -4.45 1.12
CA ASP A 75 11.58 -5.92 0.97
C ASP A 75 10.19 -6.58 0.93
N GLY A 76 9.14 -5.83 1.25
CA GLY A 76 7.77 -6.35 1.27
C GLY A 76 7.21 -6.68 -0.11
N THR A 77 6.15 -7.48 -0.15
CA THR A 77 5.37 -7.70 -1.38
C THR A 77 4.70 -6.40 -1.84
N LEU A 78 4.30 -6.29 -3.11
CA LEU A 78 3.65 -5.07 -3.62
C LEU A 78 2.42 -4.62 -2.78
N PRO A 79 1.54 -5.51 -2.30
CA PRO A 79 0.47 -5.13 -1.36
C PRO A 79 1.00 -4.61 -0.03
N GLN A 80 2.03 -5.25 0.55
CA GLN A 80 2.64 -4.78 1.80
C GLN A 80 3.30 -3.41 1.63
N GLN A 81 4.03 -3.18 0.53
CA GLN A 81 4.61 -1.88 0.22
C GLN A 81 3.53 -0.79 0.08
N ARG A 82 2.39 -1.11 -0.57
CA ARG A 82 1.26 -0.18 -0.68
C ARG A 82 0.71 0.18 0.70
N LEU A 83 0.39 -0.82 1.52
CA LEU A 83 -0.13 -0.61 2.88
C LEU A 83 0.86 0.13 3.79
N ALA A 84 2.16 -0.19 3.70
CA ALA A 84 3.19 0.50 4.45
C ALA A 84 3.29 1.98 4.08
N ARG A 85 3.16 2.33 2.78
CA ARG A 85 3.08 3.73 2.37
C ARG A 85 1.86 4.42 2.97
N ASP A 86 0.69 3.80 2.88
CA ASP A 86 -0.55 4.38 3.41
C ASP A 86 -0.43 4.62 4.92
N LEU A 87 0.11 3.66 5.68
CA LEU A 87 0.35 3.81 7.12
C LEU A 87 1.38 4.90 7.46
N LEU A 88 2.46 5.02 6.67
CA LEU A 88 3.44 6.08 6.85
C LEU A 88 2.85 7.47 6.58
N LEU A 89 1.97 7.60 5.58
CA LEU A 89 1.25 8.85 5.30
C LEU A 89 0.25 9.20 6.40
N ASP A 90 -0.54 8.22 6.84
CA ASP A 90 -1.68 8.46 7.73
C ASP A 90 -1.28 8.68 9.19
N ARG A 91 -0.18 8.06 9.65
CA ARG A 91 0.14 7.97 11.09
C ARG A 91 1.51 8.52 11.46
N GLU A 92 2.50 8.34 10.59
CA GLU A 92 3.91 8.53 10.93
C GLU A 92 4.61 9.59 10.05
N GLY A 93 3.86 10.44 9.35
CA GLY A 93 4.39 11.36 8.34
C GLY A 93 5.62 12.15 8.80
N ASP A 94 5.52 12.83 9.94
CA ASP A 94 6.63 13.63 10.50
C ASP A 94 7.85 12.79 10.90
N ARG A 95 7.63 11.61 11.49
CA ARG A 95 8.70 10.69 11.90
C ARG A 95 9.36 9.99 10.71
N ALA A 96 8.60 9.79 9.63
CA ALA A 96 9.06 9.13 8.41
C ALA A 96 9.95 10.04 7.55
N LEU A 97 9.76 11.37 7.58
CA LEU A 97 10.54 12.31 6.75
C LEU A 97 12.07 12.11 6.78
N PRO A 98 12.75 12.04 7.94
CA PRO A 98 14.19 11.81 7.96
C PRO A 98 14.57 10.44 7.38
N LEU A 99 13.78 9.40 7.66
CA LEU A 99 14.01 8.04 7.15
C LEU A 99 13.83 7.96 5.63
N LEU A 100 12.81 8.63 5.10
CA LEU A 100 12.53 8.69 3.65
C LEU A 100 13.60 9.50 2.90
N ARG A 101 14.12 10.58 3.50
CA ARG A 101 15.24 11.32 2.92
C ARG A 101 16.50 10.44 2.82
N ALA A 102 16.83 9.73 3.90
CA ALA A 102 17.92 8.76 3.88
C ALA A 102 17.67 7.63 2.86
N GLY A 103 16.42 7.21 2.68
CA GLY A 103 16.02 6.21 1.71
C GLY A 103 16.26 6.58 0.25
N LEU A 104 16.49 7.86 -0.09
CA LEU A 104 16.85 8.28 -1.45
C LEU A 104 18.26 7.82 -1.86
N ASP A 105 19.16 7.64 -0.90
CA ASP A 105 20.54 7.18 -1.11
C ASP A 105 20.70 5.67 -0.89
N SER A 106 19.60 4.95 -0.62
CA SER A 106 19.63 3.49 -0.41
C SER A 106 20.05 2.75 -1.67
N GLU A 107 20.78 1.63 -1.52
CA GLU A 107 21.06 0.71 -2.63
C GLU A 107 19.79 0.07 -3.21
N SER A 108 18.73 -0.08 -2.40
CA SER A 108 17.47 -0.69 -2.81
C SER A 108 16.69 0.23 -3.76
N PRO A 109 16.52 -0.15 -5.05
CA PRO A 109 15.74 0.66 -6.00
C PRO A 109 14.29 0.85 -5.56
N GLN A 110 13.73 -0.15 -4.89
CA GLN A 110 12.38 -0.15 -4.33
C GLN A 110 12.27 0.92 -3.23
N LEU A 111 13.22 0.95 -2.30
CA LEU A 111 13.23 1.94 -1.24
C LEU A 111 13.41 3.36 -1.80
N ARG A 112 14.33 3.58 -2.74
CA ARG A 112 14.50 4.90 -3.39
C ARG A 112 13.21 5.38 -4.06
N ARG A 113 12.57 4.51 -4.85
CA ARG A 113 11.31 4.82 -5.54
C ARG A 113 10.17 5.14 -4.58
N ASN A 114 10.01 4.33 -3.54
CA ASN A 114 8.95 4.52 -2.55
C ASN A 114 9.20 5.79 -1.71
N SER A 115 10.45 6.05 -1.35
CA SER A 115 10.88 7.26 -0.64
C SER A 115 10.57 8.53 -1.42
N LEU A 116 10.97 8.57 -2.69
CA LEU A 116 10.68 9.71 -3.58
C LEU A 116 9.17 9.98 -3.67
N ARG A 117 8.36 8.92 -3.86
CA ARG A 117 6.90 9.04 -3.94
C ARG A 117 6.31 9.64 -2.66
N LEU A 118 6.70 9.12 -1.49
CA LEU A 118 6.16 9.55 -0.21
C LEU A 118 6.56 10.98 0.14
N LEU A 119 7.80 11.38 -0.14
CA LEU A 119 8.27 12.75 0.08
C LEU A 119 7.44 13.77 -0.72
N VAL A 120 7.13 13.46 -1.98
CA VAL A 120 6.24 14.30 -2.80
C VAL A 120 4.83 14.40 -2.20
N GLN A 121 4.29 13.30 -1.69
CA GLN A 121 2.94 13.26 -1.11
C GLN A 121 2.84 14.00 0.23
N LEU A 122 3.88 13.93 1.07
CA LEU A 122 3.92 14.59 2.37
C LEU A 122 4.18 16.11 2.28
N GLY A 123 4.32 16.67 1.07
CA GLY A 123 4.75 18.06 0.90
C GLY A 123 6.19 18.30 1.36
N GLY A 124 6.93 17.22 1.67
CA GLY A 124 8.37 17.22 1.85
C GLY A 124 9.04 17.37 0.50
N GLY A 125 8.86 18.53 -0.12
CA GLY A 125 9.57 18.92 -1.32
C GLY A 125 11.05 18.63 -1.12
N VAL A 126 11.70 18.21 -2.20
CA VAL A 126 13.17 18.18 -2.33
C VAL A 126 13.64 19.63 -2.24
N GLY A 127 13.59 20.18 -1.03
CA GLY A 127 14.07 21.50 -0.69
C GLY A 127 15.58 21.41 -0.76
N CYS A 128 16.13 22.10 -1.75
CA CYS A 128 17.52 22.49 -1.82
C CYS A 128 18.02 22.88 -0.41
N GLY A 129 19.23 22.42 -0.07
CA GLY A 129 19.82 22.37 1.28
C GLY A 129 19.36 23.45 2.26
N SER A 130 18.92 23.01 3.45
CA SER A 130 18.80 23.88 4.61
C SER A 130 20.21 24.24 5.11
N VAL A 131 20.78 25.30 4.55
CA VAL A 131 21.62 26.21 5.34
C VAL A 131 20.70 26.88 6.36
N GLY A 132 21.14 26.90 7.62
CA GLY A 132 20.29 27.10 8.79
C GLY A 132 19.43 28.36 8.77
N ALA A 133 18.25 28.22 9.35
CA ALA A 133 17.56 29.30 10.04
C ALA A 133 16.73 28.65 11.16
N ALA A 134 17.22 28.82 12.38
CA ALA A 134 16.34 28.84 13.53
C ALA A 134 15.33 29.97 13.32
N ASP A 135 14.05 29.71 13.52
CA ASP A 135 13.19 30.52 14.38
C ASP A 135 11.79 29.93 14.44
N GLY A 136 11.29 29.81 15.67
CA GLY A 136 10.00 29.22 15.98
C GLY A 136 8.83 30.05 15.45
N CYS A 137 7.75 29.37 15.09
CA CYS A 137 6.43 29.99 15.08
C CYS A 137 5.37 28.94 15.42
N GLY A 138 4.55 29.28 16.41
CA GLY A 138 3.56 28.41 17.04
C GLY A 138 2.44 27.99 16.09
N ARG A 139 1.89 26.81 16.39
CA ARG A 139 0.58 26.37 15.89
C ARG A 139 -0.49 27.20 16.57
N ASP A 140 -1.12 28.11 15.84
CA ASP A 140 -2.43 28.66 16.17
C ASP A 140 -3.28 28.82 14.90
N GLY A 141 -4.50 28.28 14.97
CA GLY A 141 -5.68 28.86 14.34
C GLY A 141 -5.88 28.70 12.83
N ALA A 142 -6.83 27.83 12.47
CA ALA A 142 -7.84 27.98 11.41
C ALA A 142 -7.61 29.01 10.28
N GLY A 143 -7.53 28.53 9.04
CA GLY A 143 -7.68 29.37 7.86
C GLY A 143 -7.63 28.57 6.56
N ALA A 144 -8.79 28.25 5.99
CA ALA A 144 -8.91 27.70 4.65
C ALA A 144 -8.39 28.71 3.62
N CYS A 145 -7.42 28.31 2.79
CA CYS A 145 -7.00 29.09 1.63
C CYS A 145 -7.38 28.32 0.35
N VAL A 146 -8.50 28.73 -0.24
CA VAL A 146 -8.87 28.42 -1.62
C VAL A 146 -8.05 29.34 -2.52
N SER A 147 -7.17 28.80 -3.37
CA SER A 147 -6.47 29.60 -4.38
C SER A 147 -7.36 29.75 -5.61
N SER A 148 -7.75 31.00 -5.88
CA SER A 148 -8.27 31.43 -7.18
C SER A 148 -7.11 31.45 -8.17
N VAL A 149 -7.32 30.82 -9.34
CA VAL A 149 -6.42 30.92 -10.49
C VAL A 149 -6.73 32.23 -11.21
N ALA A 150 -5.69 32.99 -11.56
CA ALA A 150 -5.71 34.03 -12.58
C ALA A 150 -5.12 33.46 -13.88
#